data_AF-A0A3M1CDT7-F1
#
_entry.id   AF-A0A3M1CDT7-F1
#
_cell.length_a   1.000
_cell.length_b   1.000
_cell.length_c   1.000
_cell.angle_alpha   90.00
_cell.angle_beta   90.00
_cell.angle_gamma   90.00
#
_symmetry.space_group_name_H-M   'P 1'
#
loop_
_entity.id
_entity.type
_entity.pdbx_description
1 polymer ?
#
loop_
_entity_poly.entity_id
_entity_poly.type
_entity_poly.pdbx_seq_one_letter_code
_entity_poly.pdbx_strand_id
1 'polypeptide(L)'
;MWRTFGLILWLLAAPGAAVAQGPAVAIHGNWCGPNFGAGPILDALDAACFRHDMCVAQLGAFNCGCDLAFMGELRSRPWPGPALAEKARAVYEAIAMTPCADPAGYQRKLSLAAADWAAGVVSGREPPTAVLDRLGRLMAEAMLRGGYRGY
;
A
#
# COMPACT_ATOMS: atom_id res chain seq x y z
N MET A 1 26.85 42.43 -39.12
CA MET A 1 27.58 41.91 -37.94
C MET A 1 26.58 41.23 -37.02
N TRP A 2 26.33 39.93 -37.19
CA TRP A 2 25.42 39.15 -36.34
C TRP A 2 26.27 38.13 -35.58
N ARG A 3 26.54 38.37 -34.29
CA ARG A 3 27.30 37.45 -33.44
C ARG A 3 26.32 36.64 -32.60
N THR A 4 26.08 35.40 -33.06
CA THR A 4 25.97 34.18 -32.24
C THR A 4 25.38 34.33 -30.83
N PHE A 5 24.06 34.30 -30.71
CA PHE A 5 23.36 33.87 -29.49
C PHE A 5 22.70 32.53 -29.80
N GLY A 6 23.39 31.45 -29.51
CA GLY A 6 22.87 30.12 -29.75
C GLY A 6 23.91 29.11 -29.30
N LEU A 7 23.46 28.10 -28.56
CA LEU A 7 24.23 27.05 -27.89
C LEU A 7 24.70 27.46 -26.49
N ILE A 8 23.87 27.14 -25.49
CA ILE A 8 24.18 26.22 -24.38
C ILE A 8 22.98 26.30 -23.43
N LEU A 9 21.93 25.53 -23.70
CA LEU A 9 20.91 25.21 -22.70
C LEU A 9 20.22 23.88 -23.05
N TRP A 10 21.01 22.82 -23.16
CA TRP A 10 20.51 21.46 -23.43
C TRP A 10 21.36 20.41 -22.72
N LEU A 11 21.59 20.55 -21.41
CA LEU A 11 22.43 19.59 -20.67
C LEU A 11 21.91 19.16 -19.29
N LEU A 12 20.61 19.26 -19.00
CA LEU A 12 20.04 18.75 -17.74
C LEU A 12 18.72 17.99 -17.91
N ALA A 13 18.63 17.13 -18.92
CA ALA A 13 17.67 16.02 -18.86
C ALA A 13 18.41 14.80 -18.32
N ALA A 14 18.53 14.70 -16.99
CA ALA A 14 18.94 13.44 -16.37
C ALA A 14 17.88 12.39 -16.70
N PRO A 15 18.24 11.21 -17.24
CA PRO A 15 17.28 10.12 -17.36
C PRO A 15 16.78 9.78 -15.95
N GLY A 16 15.45 9.79 -15.76
CA GLY A 16 14.85 9.40 -14.49
C GLY A 16 15.35 8.02 -14.08
N ALA A 17 16.04 7.95 -12.94
CA ALA A 17 16.53 6.69 -12.43
C ALA A 17 15.34 5.75 -12.19
N ALA A 18 15.36 4.59 -12.82
CA ALA A 18 14.41 3.54 -12.51
C ALA A 18 14.65 3.09 -11.05
N VAL A 19 13.66 3.29 -10.19
CA VAL A 19 13.66 2.70 -8.84
C VAL A 19 13.57 1.18 -9.02
N ALA A 20 14.64 0.47 -8.66
CA ALA A 20 14.63 -0.98 -8.61
C ALA A 20 13.50 -1.42 -7.65
N GLN A 21 12.60 -2.27 -8.13
CA GLN A 21 11.54 -2.84 -7.31
C GLN A 21 12.20 -3.76 -6.26
N GLY A 22 11.86 -3.56 -4.99
CA GLY A 22 12.30 -4.42 -3.89
C GLY A 22 11.79 -5.87 -4.02
N PRO A 23 12.21 -6.78 -3.13
CA PRO A 23 11.77 -8.18 -3.18
C PRO A 23 10.25 -8.30 -3.12
N ALA A 24 9.70 -9.32 -3.78
CA ALA A 24 8.29 -9.69 -3.66
C ALA A 24 7.99 -10.19 -2.24
N VAL A 25 6.99 -9.61 -1.58
CA VAL A 25 6.60 -9.99 -0.22
C VAL A 25 5.18 -10.50 -0.21
N ALA A 26 5.00 -11.78 0.11
CA ALA A 26 3.69 -12.40 0.25
C ALA A 26 3.13 -12.18 1.66
N ILE A 27 2.00 -11.47 1.79
CA ILE A 27 1.35 -11.22 3.07
C ILE A 27 0.12 -12.13 3.20
N HIS A 28 -0.82 -11.99 2.27
CA HIS A 28 -2.10 -12.69 2.30
C HIS A 28 -2.51 -13.15 0.90
N GLY A 29 -3.20 -14.30 0.84
CA GLY A 29 -3.66 -14.86 -0.43
C GLY A 29 -2.58 -14.98 -1.51
N ASN A 30 -2.96 -14.66 -2.74
CA ASN A 30 -2.12 -14.65 -3.94
C ASN A 30 -1.81 -13.23 -4.45
N TRP A 31 -2.43 -12.19 -3.85
CA TRP A 31 -2.39 -10.81 -4.34
C TRP A 31 -2.03 -9.78 -3.28
N CYS A 32 -2.00 -10.11 -1.99
CA CYS A 32 -1.64 -9.10 -0.99
C CYS A 32 -0.12 -9.07 -0.75
N GLY A 33 0.52 -7.97 -1.18
CA GLY A 33 1.85 -7.55 -0.75
C GLY A 33 2.66 -6.86 -1.83
N PRO A 34 3.73 -6.12 -1.47
CA PRO A 34 4.52 -5.37 -2.44
C PRO A 34 5.22 -6.29 -3.43
N ASN A 35 5.14 -5.95 -4.72
CA ASN A 35 5.71 -6.69 -5.84
C ASN A 35 5.28 -8.18 -5.87
N PHE A 36 4.11 -8.49 -5.31
CA PHE A 36 3.55 -9.83 -5.22
C PHE A 36 2.15 -9.84 -5.83
N GLY A 37 1.80 -10.84 -6.62
CA GLY A 37 0.50 -10.89 -7.28
C GLY A 37 0.44 -11.86 -8.45
N ALA A 38 -0.06 -13.08 -8.23
CA ALA A 38 -0.34 -14.05 -9.29
C ALA A 38 -1.19 -15.22 -8.80
N GLY A 39 -2.12 -15.67 -9.64
CA GLY A 39 -2.93 -16.86 -9.39
C GLY A 39 -4.39 -16.55 -9.06
N PRO A 40 -5.18 -17.58 -8.66
CA PRO A 40 -6.60 -17.39 -8.38
C PRO A 40 -6.83 -16.56 -7.11
N ILE A 41 -7.93 -15.83 -7.06
CA ILE A 41 -8.39 -15.15 -5.85
C ILE A 41 -8.85 -16.19 -4.83
N LEU A 42 -8.31 -16.15 -3.62
CA LEU A 42 -8.57 -17.16 -2.59
C LEU A 42 -9.68 -16.77 -1.61
N ASP A 43 -9.78 -15.48 -1.24
CA ASP A 43 -10.82 -14.98 -0.35
C ASP A 43 -11.14 -13.50 -0.58
N ALA A 44 -11.96 -12.92 0.31
CA ALA A 44 -12.42 -11.54 0.19
C ALA A 44 -11.30 -10.50 0.36
N LEU A 45 -10.27 -10.78 1.18
CA LEU A 45 -9.15 -9.85 1.37
C LEU A 45 -8.22 -9.93 0.16
N ASP A 46 -7.95 -11.15 -0.30
CA ASP A 46 -7.19 -11.38 -1.53
C ASP A 46 -7.85 -10.71 -2.74
N ALA A 47 -9.18 -10.75 -2.84
CA ALA A 47 -9.94 -10.07 -3.87
C ALA A 47 -9.78 -8.55 -3.83
N ALA A 48 -9.67 -7.96 -2.63
CA ALA A 48 -9.48 -6.53 -2.45
C ALA A 48 -8.07 -6.11 -2.88
N CYS A 49 -7.05 -6.91 -2.52
CA CYS A 49 -5.67 -6.70 -2.97
C CYS A 49 -5.56 -6.82 -4.49
N PHE A 50 -6.19 -7.83 -5.11
CA PHE A 50 -6.24 -7.96 -6.58
C PHE A 50 -6.79 -6.69 -7.25
N ARG A 51 -7.88 -6.10 -6.73
CA ARG A 51 -8.42 -4.85 -7.29
C ARG A 51 -7.48 -3.67 -7.13
N HIS A 52 -6.76 -3.58 -6.01
CA HIS A 52 -5.74 -2.56 -5.80
C HIS A 52 -4.59 -2.71 -6.81
N ASP A 53 -4.08 -3.92 -6.99
CA ASP A 53 -3.02 -4.21 -7.95
C ASP A 53 -3.44 -3.88 -9.39
N MET A 54 -4.68 -4.21 -9.77
CA MET A 54 -5.20 -3.87 -11.09
C MET A 54 -5.36 -2.35 -11.27
N CYS A 55 -5.76 -1.63 -10.22
CA CYS A 55 -5.80 -0.16 -10.25
C CYS A 55 -4.40 0.42 -10.48
N VAL A 56 -3.39 -0.08 -9.75
CA VAL A 56 -2.00 0.34 -9.89
C VAL A 56 -1.44 0.00 -11.28
N ALA A 57 -1.77 -1.17 -11.82
CA ALA A 57 -1.37 -1.57 -13.17
C ALA A 57 -1.95 -0.63 -14.25
N GLN A 58 -3.17 -0.12 -14.04
CA GLN A 58 -3.83 0.79 -15.00
C GLN A 58 -3.41 2.25 -14.84
N LEU A 59 -3.27 2.74 -13.60
CA LEU A 59 -3.08 4.16 -13.29
C LEU A 59 -1.66 4.54 -12.88
N GLY A 60 -0.78 3.55 -12.74
CA GLY A 60 0.62 3.72 -12.35
C GLY A 60 0.88 3.47 -10.87
N ALA A 61 2.14 3.12 -10.58
CA ALA A 61 2.64 2.97 -9.21
C ALA A 61 2.47 4.27 -8.41
N PHE A 62 2.28 4.14 -7.09
CA PHE A 62 2.15 5.28 -6.16
C PHE A 62 0.95 6.19 -6.45
N ASN A 63 -0.11 5.69 -7.09
CA ASN A 63 -1.34 6.43 -7.28
C ASN A 63 -2.17 6.49 -5.98
N CYS A 64 -2.26 7.68 -5.37
CA CYS A 64 -3.01 7.85 -4.12
C CYS A 64 -4.51 7.53 -4.25
N GLY A 65 -5.10 7.67 -5.44
CA GLY A 65 -6.49 7.31 -5.70
C GLY A 65 -6.73 5.81 -5.56
N CYS A 66 -5.81 4.98 -6.06
CA CYS A 66 -5.85 3.53 -5.87
C CYS A 66 -5.79 3.15 -4.38
N ASP A 67 -4.86 3.76 -3.64
CA ASP A 67 -4.72 3.50 -2.21
C ASP A 67 -5.96 3.93 -1.41
N LEU A 68 -6.52 5.10 -1.71
CA LEU A 68 -7.72 5.60 -1.04
C LEU A 68 -8.95 4.75 -1.35
N ALA A 69 -9.11 4.29 -2.59
CA ALA A 69 -10.19 3.37 -2.97
C ALA A 69 -10.05 2.03 -2.23
N PHE A 70 -8.84 1.48 -2.18
CA PHE A 70 -8.55 0.24 -1.47
C PHE A 70 -8.81 0.38 0.04
N MET A 71 -8.33 1.47 0.66
CA MET A 71 -8.60 1.79 2.06
C MET A 71 -10.11 1.88 2.33
N GLY A 72 -10.87 2.51 1.44
CA GLY A 72 -12.33 2.60 1.54
C GLY A 72 -13.02 1.24 1.48
N GLU A 73 -12.54 0.34 0.62
CA GLU A 73 -13.05 -1.03 0.55
C GLU A 73 -12.80 -1.81 1.83
N LEU A 74 -11.54 -1.78 2.33
CA LEU A 74 -11.15 -2.50 3.54
C LEU A 74 -11.95 -2.06 4.78
N ARG A 75 -12.32 -0.78 4.83
CA ARG A 75 -13.06 -0.14 5.93
C ARG A 75 -14.56 -0.42 5.91
N SER A 76 -15.16 -0.58 4.74
CA SER A 76 -16.63 -0.63 4.57
C SER A 76 -17.20 -2.05 4.48
N ARG A 77 -16.37 -3.03 4.11
CA ARG A 77 -16.81 -4.41 3.90
C ARG A 77 -16.96 -5.17 5.23
N PRO A 78 -18.01 -6.01 5.38
CA PRO A 78 -18.05 -7.02 6.43
C PRO A 78 -17.08 -8.16 6.13
N TRP A 79 -16.37 -8.63 7.15
CA TRP A 79 -15.41 -9.72 7.03
C TRP A 79 -15.98 -11.04 7.57
N PRO A 80 -15.70 -12.19 6.94
CA PRO A 80 -16.20 -13.51 7.37
C PRO A 80 -15.84 -13.91 8.81
N GLY A 81 -14.81 -13.30 9.40
CA GLY A 81 -14.41 -13.57 10.78
C GLY A 81 -13.39 -12.56 11.30
N PRO A 82 -13.16 -12.55 12.63
CA PRO A 82 -12.32 -11.55 13.29
C PRO A 82 -10.86 -11.61 12.83
N ALA A 83 -10.32 -12.79 12.54
CA ALA A 83 -8.94 -12.93 12.08
C ALA A 83 -8.71 -12.25 10.72
N LEU A 84 -9.63 -12.43 9.76
CA LEU A 84 -9.53 -11.78 8.45
C LEU A 84 -9.81 -10.28 8.56
N ALA A 85 -10.74 -9.88 9.43
CA ALA A 85 -11.01 -8.46 9.72
C ALA A 85 -9.78 -7.74 10.29
N GLU A 86 -9.09 -8.37 11.25
CA GLU A 86 -7.89 -7.81 11.86
C GLU A 86 -6.76 -7.68 10.84
N LYS A 87 -6.59 -8.70 9.98
CA LYS A 87 -5.61 -8.67 8.90
C LYS A 87 -5.92 -7.60 7.85
N ALA A 88 -7.17 -7.46 7.45
CA ALA A 88 -7.61 -6.38 6.57
C ALA A 88 -7.33 -5.00 7.18
N ARG A 89 -7.56 -4.84 8.49
CA ARG A 89 -7.21 -3.61 9.21
C ARG A 89 -5.71 -3.35 9.24
N ALA A 90 -4.87 -4.39 9.39
CA ALA A 90 -3.42 -4.27 9.31
C ALA A 90 -2.94 -3.83 7.92
N VAL A 91 -3.52 -4.41 6.85
CA VAL A 91 -3.24 -4.00 5.45
C VAL A 91 -3.68 -2.56 5.20
N TYR A 92 -4.85 -2.15 5.71
CA TYR A 92 -5.33 -0.77 5.65
C TYR A 92 -4.32 0.22 6.27
N GLU A 93 -3.78 -0.11 7.44
CA GLU A 93 -2.78 0.73 8.14
C GLU A 93 -1.44 0.76 7.40
N ALA A 94 -0.99 -0.38 6.86
CA ALA A 94 0.22 -0.45 6.06
C ALA A 94 0.12 0.40 4.77
N ILE A 95 -1.00 0.31 4.05
CA ILE A 95 -1.26 1.15 2.87
C ILE A 95 -1.33 2.61 3.26
N ALA A 96 -1.97 2.96 4.38
CA ALA A 96 -2.07 4.34 4.83
C ALA A 96 -0.69 5.00 5.02
N MET A 97 0.29 4.26 5.57
CA MET A 97 1.66 4.72 5.78
C MET A 97 2.55 4.64 4.54
N THR A 98 2.15 3.90 3.51
CA THR A 98 2.93 3.80 2.27
C THR A 98 2.85 5.13 1.52
N PRO A 99 3.97 5.81 1.22
CA PRO A 99 3.94 7.06 0.45
C PRO A 99 3.34 6.87 -0.94
N CYS A 100 2.64 7.87 -1.44
CA CYS A 100 2.12 7.93 -2.81
C CYS A 100 2.48 9.30 -3.43
N ALA A 101 2.33 9.45 -4.75
CA ALA A 101 2.90 10.56 -5.52
C ALA A 101 2.29 11.94 -5.19
N ASP A 102 1.01 12.00 -4.82
CA ASP A 102 0.31 13.23 -4.42
C ASP A 102 0.41 13.46 -2.90
N PRO A 103 1.06 14.54 -2.44
CA PRO A 103 1.16 14.85 -1.01
C PRO A 103 -0.19 15.03 -0.33
N ALA A 104 -1.20 15.62 -1.01
CA ALA A 104 -2.52 15.83 -0.42
C ALA A 104 -3.24 14.48 -0.22
N GLY A 105 -3.17 13.60 -1.24
CA GLY A 105 -3.63 12.22 -1.16
C GLY A 105 -2.94 11.43 -0.05
N TYR A 106 -1.62 11.56 0.11
CA TYR A 106 -0.89 10.90 1.19
C TYR A 106 -1.34 11.38 2.58
N GLN A 107 -1.45 12.71 2.77
CA GLN A 107 -1.99 13.27 4.01
C GLN A 107 -3.43 12.80 4.28
N ARG A 108 -4.24 12.65 3.24
CA ARG A 108 -5.59 12.13 3.37
C ARG A 108 -5.59 10.69 3.91
N LYS A 109 -4.72 9.81 3.39
CA LYS A 109 -4.57 8.44 3.87
C LYS A 109 -4.20 8.40 5.36
N LEU A 110 -3.19 9.19 5.76
CA LEU A 110 -2.78 9.29 7.16
C LEU A 110 -3.90 9.82 8.06
N SER A 111 -4.63 10.85 7.61
CA SER A 111 -5.75 11.41 8.38
C SER A 111 -6.90 10.42 8.60
N LEU A 112 -7.20 9.58 7.60
CA LEU A 112 -8.22 8.55 7.69
C LEU A 112 -7.81 7.47 8.69
N ALA A 113 -6.58 6.96 8.57
CA ALA A 113 -6.07 5.94 9.48
C ALA A 113 -5.97 6.45 10.92
N ALA A 114 -5.50 7.68 11.11
CA ALA A 114 -5.42 8.32 12.43
C ALA A 114 -6.81 8.49 13.06
N ALA A 115 -7.83 8.91 12.29
CA ALA A 115 -9.18 9.05 12.79
C ALA A 115 -9.81 7.70 13.17
N ASP A 116 -9.62 6.66 12.36
CA ASP A 116 -10.15 5.32 12.65
C ASP A 116 -9.45 4.66 13.86
N TRP A 117 -8.15 4.90 14.04
CA TRP A 117 -7.43 4.48 15.24
C TRP A 117 -7.90 5.24 16.47
N ALA A 118 -7.97 6.57 16.41
CA ALA A 118 -8.43 7.41 17.51
C ALA A 118 -9.84 7.02 17.96
N ALA A 119 -10.76 6.77 17.01
CA ALA A 119 -12.09 6.28 17.32
C ALA A 119 -12.08 4.89 18.01
N GLY A 120 -11.17 4.00 17.61
CA GLY A 120 -10.96 2.71 18.26
C GLY A 120 -10.49 2.84 19.71
N VAL A 121 -9.49 3.69 19.95
CA VAL A 121 -8.92 3.95 21.27
C VAL A 121 -9.93 4.65 22.20
N VAL A 122 -10.56 5.72 21.74
CA VAL A 122 -11.54 6.49 22.53
C VAL A 122 -12.77 5.65 22.90
N SER A 123 -13.19 4.72 22.03
CA SER A 123 -14.29 3.80 22.33
C SER A 123 -13.89 2.59 23.17
N GLY A 124 -12.61 2.45 23.54
CA GLY A 124 -12.11 1.29 24.28
C GLY A 124 -12.09 -0.03 23.49
N ARG A 125 -12.29 0.04 22.17
CA ARG A 125 -12.26 -1.15 21.29
C ARG A 125 -10.83 -1.62 21.00
N GLU A 126 -9.86 -0.72 21.09
CA GLU A 126 -8.47 -0.99 20.77
C GLU A 126 -7.53 -0.30 21.77
N PRO A 127 -6.41 -0.93 22.18
CA PRO A 127 -5.39 -0.25 22.95
C PRO A 127 -4.65 0.80 22.09
N PRO A 128 -3.98 1.79 22.71
CA PRO A 128 -3.13 2.74 21.98
C PRO A 128 -2.04 2.08 21.11
N THR A 129 -1.60 0.87 21.45
CA THR A 129 -0.59 0.09 20.73
C THR A 129 -1.13 -0.69 19.52
N ALA A 130 -2.44 -0.71 19.28
CA ALA A 130 -3.07 -1.66 18.36
C ALA A 130 -2.50 -1.62 16.93
N VAL A 131 -2.10 -0.44 16.44
CA VAL A 131 -1.45 -0.29 15.13
C VAL A 131 -0.10 -1.01 15.11
N LEU A 132 0.71 -0.86 16.15
CA LEU A 132 2.01 -1.56 16.26
C LEU A 132 1.81 -3.08 16.32
N ASP A 133 0.82 -3.54 17.09
CA ASP A 133 0.52 -4.95 17.26
C ASP A 133 0.05 -5.61 15.95
N ARG A 134 -0.75 -4.89 15.16
CA ARG A 134 -1.21 -5.33 13.83
C ARG A 134 -0.08 -5.36 12.81
N LEU A 135 0.73 -4.31 12.74
CA LEU A 135 1.86 -4.23 11.80
C LEU A 135 2.94 -5.26 12.13
N GLY A 136 3.23 -5.49 13.41
CA GLY A 136 4.15 -6.53 13.85
C GLY A 136 3.72 -7.92 13.41
N ARG A 137 2.42 -8.24 13.56
CA ARG A 137 1.84 -9.50 13.06
C ARG A 137 1.91 -9.61 11.54
N LEU A 138 1.59 -8.54 10.81
CA LEU A 138 1.68 -8.52 9.35
C LEU A 138 3.11 -8.77 8.85
N MET A 139 4.10 -8.15 9.51
CA MET A 139 5.51 -8.34 9.19
C MET A 139 5.99 -9.77 9.52
N ALA A 140 5.55 -10.34 10.64
CA ALA A 140 5.84 -11.73 10.97
C ALA A 140 5.27 -12.70 9.92
N GLU A 141 4.04 -12.48 9.46
CA GLU A 141 3.45 -13.26 8.37
C GLU A 141 4.24 -13.14 7.07
N ALA A 142 4.62 -11.92 6.70
CA ALA A 142 5.48 -11.66 5.55
C ALA A 142 6.81 -12.42 5.64
N MET A 143 7.45 -12.47 6.81
CA MET A 143 8.68 -13.24 7.02
C MET A 143 8.46 -14.75 6.89
N LEU A 144 7.36 -15.26 7.46
CA LEU A 144 7.03 -16.69 7.41
C LEU A 144 6.69 -17.16 6.00
N ARG A 145 6.06 -16.30 5.18
CA ARG A 145 5.69 -16.62 3.80
C ARG A 145 6.79 -16.28 2.79
N GLY A 146 7.55 -15.23 3.05
CA GLY A 146 8.66 -14.75 2.22
C GLY A 146 9.96 -15.54 2.38
N GLY A 147 10.10 -16.33 3.45
CA GLY A 147 11.25 -17.22 3.66
C GLY A 147 11.37 -18.40 2.69
N TYR A 148 10.45 -18.58 1.72
CA TYR A 148 10.35 -19.80 0.90
C TYR A 148 10.10 -19.58 -0.61
N ARG A 149 10.49 -18.44 -1.20
CA ARG A 149 10.61 -18.32 -2.66
C ARG A 149 11.82 -17.47 -3.05
N GLY A 150 13.00 -18.02 -2.82
CA GLY A 150 14.18 -17.66 -3.60
C GLY A 150 14.16 -18.46 -4.91
N TYR A 151 13.80 -17.81 -6.01
CA TYR A 151 14.13 -18.20 -7.39
C TYR A 151 14.15 -16.94 -8.24
#